data_AF-A0A6G0ZEC6-F1
#
_entry.id   AF-A0A6G0ZEC6-F1
#
_cell.length_a   1.000
_cell.length_b   1.000
_cell.length_c   1.000
_cell.angle_alpha   90.00
_cell.angle_beta   90.00
_cell.angle_gamma   90.00
#
_symmetry.space_group_name_H-M   'P 1'
#
loop_
_entity.id
_entity.type
_entity.pdbx_description
1 polymer ?
#
loop_
_entity_poly.entity_id
_entity_poly.type
_entity_poly.pdbx_seq_one_letter_code
_entity_poly.pdbx_strand_id
1 'polypeptide(L)' 'MYQERKAIVVLKGPGQVNGNVTFIQANRGGPVMITGVVSGLSEGPHGFHVHEKGDVSNGCISTGSHFNPQGLI' A
#
# COMPACT_ATOMS: atom_id res chain seq x y z
N MET A 1 -17.65 20.03 8.08
CA MET A 1 -18.21 18.74 7.62
C MET A 1 -17.06 17.75 7.52
N TYR A 2 -17.15 16.59 8.17
CA TYR A 2 -16.14 15.55 8.05
C TYR A 2 -16.36 14.83 6.71
N GLN A 3 -15.40 14.97 5.81
CA GLN A 3 -15.44 14.31 4.51
C GLN A 3 -14.58 13.06 4.57
N GLU A 4 -15.18 11.91 4.28
CA GLU A 4 -14.47 10.65 4.11
C GLU A 4 -13.43 10.79 3.01
N ARG A 5 -12.21 10.34 3.30
CA ARG A 5 -11.13 10.25 2.32
C ARG A 5 -10.90 8.80 1.97
N LYS A 6 -10.87 8.53 0.67
CA LYS A 6 -10.70 7.20 0.11
C LYS A 6 -9.52 7.22 -0.86
N ALA A 7 -8.66 6.21 -0.75
CA ALA A 7 -7.59 5.95 -1.69
C ALA A 7 -7.60 4.47 -2.08
N ILE A 8 -7.22 4.17 -3.31
CA ILE A 8 -7.17 2.79 -3.83
C ILE A 8 -5.82 2.61 -4.51
N VAL A 9 -5.18 1.47 -4.26
CA VAL A 9 -3.99 1.03 -4.98
C VAL A 9 -4.30 -0.28 -5.70
N VAL A 10 -3.84 -0.38 -6.94
CA VAL A 10 -3.84 -1.63 -7.70
C VAL A 10 -2.42 -2.18 -7.68
N LEU A 11 -2.26 -3.38 -7.14
CA LEU A 11 -0.99 -4.07 -7.04
C LEU A 11 -0.79 -4.94 -8.27
N LYS A 12 0.31 -4.70 -8.99
CA LYS A 12 0.73 -5.51 -10.13
C LYS A 12 2.19 -5.91 -9.92
N GLY A 13 2.42 -7.20 -9.70
CA GLY A 13 3.76 -7.78 -9.65
C GLY A 13 4.13 -8.49 -10.95
N PRO A 14 5.41 -8.87 -11.11
CA PRO A 14 5.79 -9.85 -12.12
C PRO A 14 5.13 -11.20 -11.82
N GLY A 15 4.64 -11.89 -12.86
CA GLY A 15 3.98 -13.19 -12.74
C GLY A 15 2.49 -13.08 -12.36
N GLN A 16 2.04 -13.92 -11.42
CA GLN A 16 0.61 -14.05 -11.08
C GLN A 16 0.19 -13.22 -9.86
N VAL A 17 1.13 -12.59 -9.13
CA VAL A 17 0.79 -11.79 -7.94
C VAL A 17 0.12 -10.48 -8.35
N ASN A 18 -1.15 -10.34 -8.00
CA ASN A 18 -1.93 -9.15 -8.29
C ASN A 18 -3.02 -8.93 -7.24
N GLY A 19 -3.49 -7.69 -7.11
CA GLY A 19 -4.52 -7.38 -6.13
C GLY A 19 -4.95 -5.92 -6.13
N ASN A 20 -5.80 -5.59 -5.18
CA ASN A 20 -6.17 -4.21 -4.88
C ASN A 20 -6.28 -4.02 -3.36
N VAL A 21 -5.94 -2.82 -2.91
CA VAL A 21 -6.09 -2.41 -1.52
C VAL A 21 -6.76 -1.04 -1.49
N THR A 22 -7.75 -0.90 -0.62
CA THR A 22 -8.50 0.31 -0.39
C THR A 22 -8.20 0.82 1.02
N PHE A 23 -7.92 2.12 1.10
CA PHE A 23 -7.69 2.86 2.33
C PHE A 23 -8.86 3.82 2.54
N ILE A 24 -9.45 3.80 3.72
CA ILE A 24 -10.55 4.70 4.10
C ILE A 24 -10.20 5.40 5.39
N GLN A 25 -10.30 6.73 5.39
CA GLN A 25 -10.13 7.56 6.57
C GLN A 25 -11.36 8.47 6.71
N ALA A 26 -12.21 8.17 7.69
CA ALA A 26 -13.47 8.88 7.90
C ALA A 26 -13.25 10.36 8.28
N ASN A 27 -12.23 10.64 9.11
CA ASN A 27 -11.98 11.97 9.67
C ASN A 27 -10.51 12.37 9.54
N ARG A 28 -10.24 13.67 9.36
CA ARG A 28 -8.85 14.17 9.32
C ARG A 28 -8.13 13.90 10.64
N GLY A 29 -7.00 13.21 10.57
CA GLY A 29 -6.22 12.81 11.75
C GLY A 29 -6.72 11.53 12.43
N GLY A 30 -7.82 10.94 11.94
CA GLY A 30 -8.32 9.66 12.45
C GLY A 30 -7.55 8.45 11.91
N PRO A 31 -7.87 7.24 12.40
CA PRO A 31 -7.26 6.01 11.91
C PRO A 31 -7.62 5.75 10.43
N VAL A 32 -6.77 4.97 9.76
CA VAL A 32 -7.00 4.50 8.39
C VAL A 32 -7.40 3.03 8.45
N MET A 33 -8.56 2.71 7.90
CA MET A 33 -8.97 1.33 7.67
C MET A 33 -8.42 0.86 6.32
N ILE A 34 -7.79 -0.32 6.32
CA ILE A 34 -7.16 -0.91 5.14
C ILE A 34 -7.85 -2.25 4.87
N THR A 35 -8.37 -2.42 3.66
CA THR A 35 -9.00 -3.68 3.21
C THR A 35 -8.61 -3.96 1.78
N GLY A 36 -8.45 -5.23 1.41
CA GLY A 36 -8.00 -5.59 0.08
C GLY A 36 -7.93 -7.09 -0.14
N VAL A 37 -7.68 -7.47 -1.39
CA VAL A 37 -7.46 -8.85 -1.81
C VAL A 37 -6.19 -8.89 -2.64
N VAL A 38 -5.30 -9.83 -2.32
CA VAL A 38 -4.10 -10.14 -3.09
C VAL A 38 -4.10 -11.63 -3.39
N SER A 39 -3.95 -11.96 -4.66
CA SER A 39 -4.01 -13.33 -5.17
C SER A 39 -2.68 -13.74 -5.79
N GLY A 40 -2.46 -15.04 -5.93
CA GLY A 40 -1.25 -15.60 -6.55
C GLY A 40 -0.01 -15.62 -5.64
N LEU A 41 -0.18 -15.30 -4.36
CA LEU A 41 0.88 -15.43 -3.33
C LEU A 41 1.12 -16.91 -3.01
N SER A 42 2.36 -17.24 -2.67
CA SER A 42 2.68 -18.52 -2.03
C SER A 42 2.03 -18.60 -0.64
N GLU A 43 1.85 -19.80 -0.12
CA GLU A 43 1.41 -19.97 1.27
C GLU A 43 2.41 -19.34 2.25
N GLY A 44 1.88 -18.78 3.35
CA GLY A 44 2.66 -18.15 4.41
C GLY A 44 2.47 -16.63 4.54
N PRO A 45 3.13 -16.00 5.53
CA PRO A 45 3.07 -14.57 5.73
C PRO A 45 3.86 -13.81 4.67
N HIS A 46 3.34 -12.66 4.24
CA HIS A 46 3.98 -11.75 3.28
C HIS A 46 4.08 -10.35 3.88
N GLY A 47 5.22 -9.69 3.65
CA GLY A 47 5.41 -8.30 4.09
C GLY A 47 4.48 -7.35 3.34
N PHE A 48 3.94 -6.37 4.06
CA PHE A 48 3.07 -5.34 3.49
C PHE A 48 3.45 -3.96 4.04
N HIS A 49 3.96 -3.09 3.17
CA HIS A 49 4.55 -1.82 3.57
C HIS A 49 4.13 -0.69 2.61
N VAL A 50 4.20 0.54 3.12
CA VAL A 50 4.16 1.75 2.28
C VAL A 50 5.60 2.13 1.98
N HIS A 51 5.94 2.29 0.70
CA HIS A 51 7.26 2.73 0.26
C HIS A 51 7.30 4.26 0.14
N GLU A 52 8.50 4.84 0.23
CA GLU A 52 8.71 6.29 0.24
C GLU A 52 8.35 6.99 -1.08
N LYS A 53 8.38 6.26 -2.21
CA LYS A 53 8.09 6.82 -3.54
C LYS A 53 6.98 6.05 -4.23
N GLY A 54 6.12 6.80 -4.93
CA GLY A 54 5.13 6.26 -5.88
C GLY A 54 5.72 5.98 -7.27
N ASP A 55 7.04 5.82 -7.40
CA ASP A 55 7.72 5.59 -8.68
C ASP A 55 7.78 4.10 -9.00
N VAL A 56 7.11 3.70 -10.08
CA VAL A 56 7.07 2.33 -10.59
C VAL A 56 7.72 2.20 -11.99
N SER A 57 8.47 3.22 -12.42
CA SER A 57 9.09 3.27 -13.76
C SER A 57 10.07 2.14 -14.04
N ASN A 58 10.79 1.66 -13.01
CA ASN A 58 11.65 0.47 -13.07
C ASN A 58 11.09 -0.67 -12.20
N GLY A 59 9.78 -0.87 -12.26
CA GLY A 59 9.06 -1.80 -11.39
C GLY A 59 9.15 -1.40 -9.91
N CYS A 60 9.02 -2.39 -9.02
CA CYS A 60 9.00 -2.13 -7.57
C CYS A 60 10.35 -1.63 -7.02
N ILE A 61 11.45 -1.80 -7.74
CA ILE A 61 12.80 -1.37 -7.30
C ILE A 61 12.86 0.15 -7.13
N SER A 62 12.19 0.92 -8.00
CA SER A 62 12.18 2.39 -7.94
C SER A 62 11.39 2.98 -6.77
N THR A 63 10.58 2.17 -6.07
CA THR A 63 9.74 2.65 -4.97
C THR A 63 10.55 3.06 -3.73
N GLY A 64 11.83 2.66 -3.66
CA GLY A 64 12.74 3.01 -2.58
C GLY A 64 12.49 2.21 -1.30
N SER A 65 12.92 2.76 -0.17
CA SER A 65 12.77 2.13 1.15
C SER A 65 11.35 2.27 1.71
N HIS A 66 11.12 1.79 2.94
CA HIS A 66 9.90 2.06 3.68
C HIS A 66 9.70 3.56 3.91
N PHE A 67 8.45 4.03 3.79
CA PHE A 67 8.10 5.39 4.17
C PHE A 67 8.29 5.57 5.67
N ASN A 68 9.31 6.36 6.04
CA ASN A 68 9.71 6.58 7.42
C ASN A 68 9.91 8.07 7.71
N PRO A 69 8.82 8.87 7.78
CA PRO A 69 8.94 10.32 7.93
C PRO A 69 9.45 10.75 9.32
N GLN A 70 9.42 9.86 10.32
CA GLN A 70 9.97 10.13 11.64
C GLN A 70 11.44 9.71 11.79
N GLY A 71 12.01 8.99 10.82
CA GLY A 71 13.39 8.51 10.88
C GLY A 71 13.65 7.51 12.01
N LEU A 72 12.64 6.76 12.44
CA LEU A 72 12.79 5.74 13.48
C LEU A 72 13.40 4.47 12.87
N ILE A 73 14.32 3.84 13.58
CA ILE A 73 14.98 2.58 13.17
C ILE A 73 14.05 1.38 13.26
#